data_AF-A0A1G2VVS3-F1
#
_entry.id   AF-A0A1G2VVS3-F1
#
_cell.length_a   1.000
_cell.length_b   1.000
_cell.length_c   1.000
_cell.angle_alpha   90.00
_cell.angle_beta   90.00
_cell.angle_gamma   90.00
#
_symmetry.space_group_name_H-M   'P 1'
#
loop_
_entity.id
_entity.type
_entity.pdbx_description
1 polymer ?
#
loop_
_entity_poly.entity_id
_entity_poly.type
_entity_poly.pdbx_seq_one_letter_code
_entity_poly.pdbx_strand_id
1 'polypeptide(L)'
;MTDLEYIERIFLLPEGEERERRFWRDPALRRMLPELYRLDGVPQPPVYHPEGDVLTHTLLAIRHLPANPDRRLAWGALLHDIGKAVTTREIDGRIRAFGHDRAGAELASAVLNRLGVATEDQADILWLIRHHMFALSWQVADQAKLSHRQWRFIEDPRFALLLDLMKIDALAAGANPEKLRQVDFYRQALLGIAHEDVQTPE
;
A
#
# COMPACT_ATOMS: atom_id res chain seq x y z
N MET A 1 -19.39 -14.66 12.88
CA MET A 1 -18.45 -14.04 11.94
C MET A 1 -17.99 -12.74 12.59
N THR A 2 -16.70 -12.63 12.89
CA THR A 2 -16.11 -11.42 13.47
C THR A 2 -15.98 -10.33 12.40
N ASP A 3 -15.75 -9.07 12.83
CA ASP A 3 -15.48 -7.96 11.92
C ASP A 3 -14.29 -8.27 10.99
N LEU A 4 -13.24 -8.88 11.56
CA LEU A 4 -12.06 -9.32 10.83
C LEU A 4 -12.38 -10.35 9.75
N GLU A 5 -13.08 -11.43 10.12
CA GLU A 5 -13.49 -12.48 9.16
C GLU A 5 -14.37 -11.90 8.04
N TYR A 6 -15.22 -10.93 8.36
CA TYR A 6 -16.06 -10.29 7.36
C TYR A 6 -15.24 -9.49 6.34
N ILE A 7 -14.33 -8.64 6.82
CA ILE A 7 -13.46 -7.82 5.97
C ILE A 7 -12.59 -8.71 5.08
N GLU A 8 -12.00 -9.76 5.65
CA GLU A 8 -11.09 -10.65 4.90
C GLU A 8 -11.81 -11.45 3.83
N ARG A 9 -13.08 -11.83 4.05
CA ARG A 9 -13.89 -12.44 3.00
C ARG A 9 -14.12 -11.51 1.80
N ILE A 10 -14.13 -10.19 2.00
CA ILE A 10 -14.22 -9.24 0.89
C ILE A 10 -12.94 -9.26 0.07
N PHE A 11 -11.76 -9.34 0.70
CA PHE A 11 -10.49 -9.46 -0.04
C PHE A 11 -10.42 -10.70 -0.93
N LEU A 12 -11.12 -11.77 -0.56
CA LEU A 12 -11.16 -13.03 -1.30
C LEU A 12 -12.16 -13.04 -2.48
N LEU A 13 -12.98 -12.00 -2.66
CA LEU A 13 -13.87 -11.93 -3.82
C LEU A 13 -13.04 -11.93 -5.11
N PRO A 14 -13.40 -12.71 -6.14
CA PRO A 14 -12.57 -12.84 -7.34
C PRO A 14 -12.56 -11.56 -8.19
N GLU A 15 -13.68 -10.83 -8.23
CA GLU A 15 -13.80 -9.59 -8.98
C GLU A 15 -13.40 -8.38 -8.13
N GLY A 16 -12.34 -7.68 -8.54
CA GLY A 16 -11.89 -6.44 -7.89
C GLY A 16 -12.97 -5.37 -7.77
N GLU A 17 -13.83 -5.22 -8.78
CA GLU A 17 -14.93 -4.24 -8.73
C GLU A 17 -15.93 -4.54 -7.61
N GLU A 18 -16.14 -5.82 -7.30
CA GLU A 18 -17.07 -6.20 -6.24
C GLU A 18 -16.44 -5.91 -4.87
N ARG A 19 -15.13 -6.10 -4.71
CA ARG A 19 -14.42 -5.67 -3.50
C ARG A 19 -14.63 -4.18 -3.23
N GLU A 20 -14.32 -3.36 -4.23
CA GLU A 20 -14.51 -1.91 -4.20
C GLU A 20 -15.97 -1.55 -3.87
N ARG A 21 -16.93 -2.15 -4.58
CA ARG A 21 -18.37 -1.92 -4.40
C ARG A 21 -18.82 -2.24 -2.98
N ARG A 22 -18.30 -3.31 -2.36
CA ARG A 22 -18.62 -3.67 -0.97
C ARG A 22 -18.17 -2.60 0.00
N PHE A 23 -16.92 -2.13 -0.11
CA PHE A 23 -16.42 -1.05 0.73
C PHE A 23 -17.20 0.27 0.55
N TRP A 24 -17.72 0.55 -0.65
CA TRP A 24 -18.57 1.72 -0.83
C TRP A 24 -19.96 1.60 -0.21
N ARG A 25 -20.61 0.43 -0.39
CA ARG A 25 -22.06 0.30 -0.17
C ARG A 25 -22.45 -0.28 1.17
N ASP A 26 -21.55 -1.00 1.83
CA ASP A 26 -21.89 -1.68 3.08
C ASP A 26 -21.75 -0.74 4.30
N PRO A 27 -22.85 -0.34 4.95
CA PRO A 27 -22.79 0.52 6.12
C PRO A 27 -22.17 -0.18 7.34
N ALA A 28 -22.07 -1.51 7.37
CA ALA A 28 -21.37 -2.22 8.43
C ALA A 28 -19.86 -1.93 8.41
N LEU A 29 -19.26 -1.82 7.23
CA LEU A 29 -17.83 -1.51 7.10
C LEU A 29 -17.48 -0.14 7.68
N ARG A 30 -18.39 0.85 7.56
CA ARG A 30 -18.22 2.16 8.23
C ARG A 30 -18.16 2.07 9.75
N ARG A 31 -18.83 1.07 10.35
CA ARG A 31 -18.77 0.81 11.80
C ARG A 31 -17.53 -0.01 12.18
N MET A 32 -17.11 -0.94 11.33
CA MET A 32 -15.96 -1.82 11.58
C MET A 32 -14.61 -1.11 11.38
N LEU A 33 -14.53 -0.21 10.39
CA LEU A 33 -13.34 0.53 9.97
C LEU A 33 -13.59 2.05 9.92
N PRO A 34 -14.08 2.70 10.97
CA PRO A 34 -14.39 4.14 10.94
C PRO A 34 -13.17 4.99 10.56
N GLU A 35 -11.95 4.53 10.88
CA GLU A 35 -10.70 5.21 10.54
C GLU A 35 -10.46 5.26 9.02
N LEU A 36 -10.81 4.20 8.28
CA LEU A 36 -10.72 4.16 6.82
C LEU A 36 -11.63 5.24 6.19
N TYR A 37 -12.88 5.36 6.69
CA TYR A 37 -13.84 6.31 6.13
C TYR A 37 -13.58 7.76 6.55
N ARG A 38 -12.58 8.03 7.39
CA ARG A 38 -12.08 9.40 7.57
C ARG A 38 -11.28 9.90 6.37
N LEU A 39 -10.96 9.03 5.41
CA LEU A 39 -10.34 9.39 4.14
C LEU A 39 -11.33 9.97 3.13
N ASP A 40 -12.64 9.83 3.38
CA ASP A 40 -13.73 10.36 2.54
C ASP A 40 -13.61 11.89 2.44
N GLY A 41 -13.42 12.41 1.23
CA GLY A 41 -13.21 13.85 0.99
C GLY A 41 -11.83 14.40 1.37
N VAL A 42 -10.87 13.58 1.82
CA VAL A 42 -9.50 14.06 2.06
C VAL A 42 -8.84 14.37 0.71
N PRO A 43 -8.46 15.64 0.45
CA PRO A 43 -8.03 16.04 -0.88
C PRO A 43 -6.63 15.50 -1.21
N GLN A 44 -6.38 15.29 -2.50
CA GLN A 44 -5.07 14.90 -3.03
C GLN A 44 -4.69 15.80 -4.21
N PRO A 45 -3.40 15.98 -4.53
CA PRO A 45 -3.00 16.74 -5.71
C PRO A 45 -3.53 16.09 -7.00
N PRO A 46 -4.41 16.75 -7.78
CA PRO A 46 -5.08 16.12 -8.93
C PRO A 46 -4.15 15.70 -10.06
N VAL A 47 -2.97 16.31 -10.14
CA VAL A 47 -1.92 15.95 -11.12
C VAL A 47 -1.40 14.53 -10.89
N TYR A 48 -1.34 14.09 -9.63
CA TYR A 48 -0.89 12.75 -9.26
C TYR A 48 -2.03 11.79 -8.96
N HIS A 49 -3.20 12.33 -8.59
CA HIS A 49 -4.39 11.59 -8.19
C HIS A 49 -5.62 12.06 -8.99
N PRO A 50 -5.68 11.80 -10.32
CA PRO A 50 -6.83 12.16 -11.14
C PRO A 50 -8.13 11.46 -10.71
N GLU A 51 -8.03 10.37 -9.96
CA GLU A 51 -9.15 9.60 -9.39
C GLU A 51 -9.90 10.33 -8.27
N GLY A 52 -9.27 11.33 -7.63
CA GLY A 52 -9.91 12.15 -6.60
C GLY A 52 -9.34 11.95 -5.18
N ASP A 53 -10.24 11.82 -4.21
CA ASP A 53 -9.87 11.82 -2.79
C ASP A 53 -9.17 10.53 -2.35
N VAL A 54 -8.66 10.55 -1.11
CA VAL A 54 -7.88 9.43 -0.57
C VAL A 54 -8.71 8.16 -0.40
N LEU A 55 -10.00 8.24 -0.03
CA LEU A 55 -10.85 7.06 0.07
C LEU A 55 -11.05 6.41 -1.30
N THR A 56 -11.36 7.22 -2.31
CA THR A 56 -11.51 6.76 -3.70
C THR A 56 -10.25 6.06 -4.19
N HIS A 57 -9.09 6.68 -3.98
CA HIS A 57 -7.79 6.07 -4.27
C HIS A 57 -7.59 4.73 -3.55
N THR A 58 -7.87 4.68 -2.24
CA THR A 58 -7.70 3.47 -1.43
C THR A 58 -8.60 2.32 -1.88
N LEU A 59 -9.86 2.61 -2.24
CA LEU A 59 -10.79 1.57 -2.71
C LEU A 59 -10.45 1.09 -4.13
N LEU A 60 -9.93 1.98 -4.99
CA LEU A 60 -9.33 1.59 -6.27
C LEU A 60 -8.08 0.72 -6.07
N ALA A 61 -7.25 0.95 -5.05
CA ALA A 61 -6.13 0.08 -4.74
C ALA A 61 -6.61 -1.36 -4.41
N ILE A 62 -7.66 -1.50 -3.59
CA ILE A 62 -8.25 -2.81 -3.27
C ILE A 62 -8.82 -3.53 -4.49
N ARG A 63 -9.36 -2.78 -5.45
CA ARG A 63 -9.82 -3.33 -6.74
C ARG A 63 -8.68 -4.03 -7.50
N HIS A 64 -7.44 -3.55 -7.37
CA HIS A 64 -6.28 -4.08 -8.07
C HIS A 64 -5.54 -5.22 -7.36
N LEU A 65 -6.00 -5.64 -6.18
CA LEU A 65 -5.46 -6.84 -5.51
C LEU A 65 -5.61 -8.08 -6.42
N PRO A 66 -4.65 -9.01 -6.42
CA PRO A 66 -4.79 -10.27 -7.15
C PRO A 66 -5.95 -11.12 -6.59
N ALA A 67 -6.34 -12.17 -7.31
CA ALA A 67 -7.21 -13.20 -6.74
C ALA A 67 -6.47 -13.93 -5.61
N ASN A 68 -7.16 -14.19 -4.50
CA ASN A 68 -6.56 -14.77 -3.29
C ASN A 68 -5.26 -14.06 -2.86
N PRO A 69 -5.33 -12.73 -2.57
CA PRO A 69 -4.14 -11.98 -2.22
C PRO A 69 -3.51 -12.47 -0.92
N ASP A 70 -2.21 -12.27 -0.77
CA ASP A 70 -1.58 -12.34 0.55
C ASP A 70 -2.32 -11.39 1.50
N ARG A 71 -2.68 -11.90 2.69
CA ARG A 71 -3.43 -11.14 3.69
C ARG A 71 -2.73 -9.84 4.07
N ARG A 72 -1.39 -9.86 4.18
CA ARG A 72 -0.57 -8.69 4.53
C ARG A 72 -0.62 -7.64 3.42
N LEU A 73 -0.61 -8.08 2.16
CA LEU A 73 -0.77 -7.18 1.00
C LEU A 73 -2.16 -6.54 0.97
N ALA A 74 -3.21 -7.31 1.25
CA ALA A 74 -4.58 -6.80 1.24
C ALA A 74 -4.80 -5.73 2.31
N TRP A 75 -4.34 -5.98 3.54
CA TRP A 75 -4.35 -4.99 4.62
C TRP A 75 -3.43 -3.80 4.34
N GLY A 76 -2.24 -4.05 3.79
CA GLY A 76 -1.33 -3.01 3.35
C GLY A 76 -1.99 -2.07 2.34
N ALA A 77 -2.63 -2.61 1.30
CA ALA A 77 -3.36 -1.82 0.30
C ALA A 77 -4.50 -1.00 0.92
N LEU A 78 -5.29 -1.60 1.83
CA LEU A 78 -6.43 -0.92 2.47
C LEU A 78 -6.00 0.24 3.36
N LEU A 79 -4.80 0.17 3.95
CA LEU A 79 -4.37 1.09 5.01
C LEU A 79 -3.14 1.93 4.64
N HIS A 80 -2.51 1.74 3.47
CA HIS A 80 -1.24 2.38 3.12
C HIS A 80 -1.26 3.90 3.31
N ASP A 81 -2.39 4.52 2.95
CA ASP A 81 -2.59 5.97 2.98
C ASP A 81 -3.41 6.47 4.18
N ILE A 82 -3.74 5.61 5.16
CA ILE A 82 -4.63 5.98 6.27
C ILE A 82 -4.13 7.19 7.08
N GLY A 83 -2.81 7.41 7.11
CA GLY A 83 -2.19 8.56 7.75
C GLY A 83 -2.54 9.90 7.10
N LYS A 84 -2.99 9.91 5.83
CA LYS A 84 -3.41 11.15 5.15
C LYS A 84 -4.61 11.80 5.84
N ALA A 85 -5.45 11.05 6.54
CA ALA A 85 -6.59 11.61 7.29
C ALA A 85 -6.17 12.64 8.37
N VAL A 86 -4.96 12.53 8.93
CA VAL A 86 -4.49 13.42 10.02
C VAL A 86 -3.31 14.30 9.62
N THR A 87 -2.72 14.05 8.45
CA THR A 87 -1.52 14.77 7.97
C THR A 87 -1.77 15.63 6.74
N THR A 88 -2.88 15.45 6.02
CA THR A 88 -3.19 16.25 4.82
C THR A 88 -3.52 17.68 5.19
N ARG A 89 -2.81 18.63 4.57
CA ARG A 89 -2.98 20.07 4.74
C ARG A 89 -2.70 20.79 3.44
N GLU A 90 -3.32 21.95 3.27
CA GLU A 90 -2.92 22.90 2.23
C GLU A 90 -1.81 23.81 2.76
N ILE A 91 -0.68 23.85 2.07
CA ILE A 91 0.49 24.67 2.39
C ILE A 91 0.92 25.36 1.10
N ASP A 92 0.91 26.70 1.08
CA ASP A 92 1.27 27.52 -0.09
C ASP A 92 0.49 27.15 -1.37
N GLY A 93 -0.83 26.91 -1.23
CA GLY A 93 -1.70 26.51 -2.33
C GLY A 93 -1.46 25.09 -2.86
N ARG A 94 -0.70 24.27 -2.13
CA ARG A 94 -0.41 22.88 -2.48
C ARG A 94 -0.89 21.93 -1.38
N ILE A 95 -1.58 20.88 -1.78
CA ILE A 95 -1.97 19.80 -0.89
C ILE A 95 -0.74 18.96 -0.56
N ARG A 96 -0.47 18.77 0.74
CA ARG A 96 0.68 18.03 1.27
C ARG A 96 0.22 17.09 2.40
N ALA A 97 0.77 15.89 2.45
CA ALA A 97 0.57 14.93 3.53
C ALA A 97 1.92 14.45 4.07
N PHE A 98 2.68 15.35 4.72
CA PHE A 98 4.02 15.03 5.20
C PHE A 98 3.94 14.04 6.38
N GLY A 99 4.75 12.97 6.31
CA GLY A 99 4.82 11.95 7.37
C GLY A 99 3.59 11.03 7.48
N HIS A 100 2.75 10.96 6.44
CA HIS A 100 1.56 10.10 6.43
C HIS A 100 1.89 8.61 6.49
N ASP A 101 3.07 8.20 6.03
CA ASP A 101 3.61 6.85 6.17
C ASP A 101 3.79 6.45 7.65
N ARG A 102 4.44 7.31 8.44
CA ARG A 102 4.65 7.08 9.88
C ARG A 102 3.35 7.18 10.66
N ALA A 103 2.58 8.25 10.44
CA ALA A 103 1.28 8.42 11.08
C ALA A 103 0.31 7.29 10.69
N GLY A 104 0.38 6.84 9.45
CA GLY A 104 -0.41 5.73 8.92
C GLY A 104 -0.09 4.41 9.61
N ALA A 105 1.19 4.09 9.82
CA ALA A 105 1.57 2.90 10.57
C ALA A 105 1.07 2.94 12.03
N GLU A 106 1.13 4.09 12.69
CA GLU A 106 0.61 4.25 14.06
C GLU A 106 -0.92 4.03 14.11
N LEU A 107 -1.67 4.64 13.18
CA LEU A 107 -3.13 4.44 13.05
C LEU A 107 -3.50 3.00 12.68
N ALA A 108 -2.79 2.41 11.72
CA ALA A 108 -3.01 1.04 11.28
C ALA A 108 -2.75 0.05 12.42
N SER A 109 -1.75 0.29 13.26
CA SER A 109 -1.49 -0.57 14.42
C SER A 109 -2.69 -0.62 15.36
N ALA A 110 -3.33 0.53 15.63
CA ALA A 110 -4.53 0.58 16.44
C ALA A 110 -5.71 -0.19 15.79
N VAL A 111 -5.90 -0.04 14.48
CA VAL A 111 -6.95 -0.74 13.71
C VAL A 111 -6.74 -2.26 13.75
N LEU A 112 -5.53 -2.73 13.42
CA LEU A 112 -5.21 -4.15 13.33
C LEU A 112 -5.31 -4.83 14.69
N ASN A 113 -4.85 -4.17 15.77
CA ASN A 113 -5.02 -4.65 17.13
C ASN A 113 -6.49 -4.73 17.55
N ARG A 114 -7.29 -3.70 17.24
CA ARG A 114 -8.73 -3.68 17.55
C ARG A 114 -9.48 -4.81 16.85
N LEU A 115 -9.09 -5.14 15.61
CA LEU A 115 -9.71 -6.22 14.84
C LEU A 115 -9.18 -7.61 15.18
N GLY A 116 -8.06 -7.71 15.90
CA GLY A 116 -7.46 -8.99 16.29
C GLY A 116 -6.66 -9.67 15.18
N VAL A 117 -6.00 -8.89 14.30
CA VAL A 117 -5.04 -9.43 13.32
C VAL A 117 -3.83 -10.03 14.05
N ALA A 118 -3.31 -11.16 13.59
CA ALA A 118 -2.17 -11.85 14.21
C ALA A 118 -0.93 -10.94 14.28
N THR A 119 -0.19 -11.01 15.39
CA THR A 119 0.96 -10.12 15.65
C THR A 119 2.02 -10.19 14.56
N GLU A 120 2.26 -11.39 14.01
CA GLU A 120 3.22 -11.61 12.92
C GLU A 120 2.79 -10.87 11.65
N ASP A 121 1.51 -10.98 11.28
CA ASP A 121 0.94 -10.24 10.14
C ASP A 121 0.98 -8.73 10.37
N GLN A 122 0.70 -8.28 11.60
CA GLN A 122 0.75 -6.86 11.94
C GLN A 122 2.14 -6.27 11.69
N ALA A 123 3.21 -6.95 12.12
CA ALA A 123 4.58 -6.45 11.93
C ALA A 123 4.90 -6.20 10.45
N ASP A 124 4.45 -7.10 9.57
CA ASP A 124 4.64 -6.98 8.13
C ASP A 124 3.75 -5.89 7.52
N ILE A 125 2.47 -5.85 7.86
CA ILE A 125 1.53 -4.83 7.37
C ILE A 125 2.02 -3.42 7.75
N LEU A 126 2.44 -3.23 9.00
CA LEU A 126 2.96 -1.95 9.47
C LEU A 126 4.27 -1.57 8.78
N TRP A 127 5.11 -2.54 8.46
CA TRP A 127 6.31 -2.30 7.67
C TRP A 127 5.97 -1.87 6.24
N LEU A 128 4.99 -2.53 5.59
CA LEU A 128 4.52 -2.13 4.25
C LEU A 128 4.00 -0.69 4.25
N ILE A 129 3.13 -0.34 5.20
CA ILE A 129 2.56 1.02 5.33
C ILE A 129 3.67 2.05 5.59
N ARG A 130 4.64 1.74 6.45
CA ARG A 130 5.73 2.68 6.76
C ARG A 130 6.66 2.93 5.57
N HIS A 131 6.74 2.01 4.61
CA HIS A 131 7.71 2.08 3.51
C HIS A 131 7.07 2.22 2.13
N HIS A 132 5.75 2.35 2.01
CA HIS A 132 5.07 2.41 0.71
C HIS A 132 5.54 3.57 -0.19
N MET A 133 6.13 4.62 0.39
CA MET A 133 6.72 5.76 -0.33
C MET A 133 8.24 5.64 -0.61
N PHE A 134 8.86 4.47 -0.38
CA PHE A 134 10.32 4.31 -0.47
C PHE A 134 10.89 4.81 -1.81
N ALA A 135 10.19 4.53 -2.92
CA ALA A 135 10.64 4.86 -4.27
C ALA A 135 10.76 6.37 -4.51
N LEU A 136 9.92 7.19 -3.86
CA LEU A 136 10.01 8.65 -3.96
C LEU A 136 11.29 9.21 -3.33
N SER A 137 11.84 8.51 -2.34
CA SER A 137 13.05 8.93 -1.63
C SER A 137 14.33 8.56 -2.38
N TRP A 138 14.27 7.61 -3.31
CA TRP A 138 15.45 7.04 -3.92
C TRP A 138 15.87 7.72 -5.23
N GLN A 139 14.97 8.50 -5.85
CA GLN A 139 15.24 9.26 -7.08
C GLN A 139 16.10 8.46 -8.09
N VAL A 140 15.78 7.18 -8.28
CA VAL A 140 16.53 6.30 -9.17
C VAL A 140 16.19 6.74 -10.59
N ALA A 141 16.93 7.74 -11.09
CA ALA A 141 16.93 8.10 -12.49
C ALA A 141 17.29 6.84 -13.29
N ASP A 142 16.63 6.65 -14.44
CA ASP A 142 16.78 5.51 -15.34
C ASP A 142 18.20 4.92 -15.29
N GLN A 143 18.33 3.73 -14.71
CA GLN A 143 19.55 2.90 -14.67
C GLN A 143 20.67 3.27 -13.67
N ALA A 144 20.42 4.11 -12.67
CA ALA A 144 21.39 4.30 -11.59
C ALA A 144 21.58 2.99 -10.78
N LYS A 145 22.83 2.54 -10.62
CA LYS A 145 23.18 1.43 -9.73
C LYS A 145 22.65 1.71 -8.32
N LEU A 146 21.96 0.73 -7.74
CA LEU A 146 21.53 0.80 -6.34
C LEU A 146 22.76 0.90 -5.42
N SER A 147 22.68 1.79 -4.44
CA SER A 147 23.67 1.87 -3.36
C SER A 147 23.61 0.62 -2.48
N HIS A 148 24.68 0.33 -1.73
CA HIS A 148 24.71 -0.79 -0.79
C HIS A 148 23.54 -0.77 0.22
N ARG A 149 23.11 0.42 0.67
CA ARG A 149 21.96 0.55 1.58
C ARG A 149 20.64 0.19 0.90
N GLN A 150 20.48 0.53 -0.37
CA GLN A 150 19.30 0.19 -1.14
C GLN A 150 19.26 -1.31 -1.43
N TRP A 151 20.39 -1.93 -1.77
CA TRP A 151 20.49 -3.38 -1.89
C TRP A 151 20.06 -4.10 -0.61
N ARG A 152 20.61 -3.71 0.54
CA ARG A 152 20.19 -4.25 1.84
C ARG A 152 18.72 -4.05 2.19
N PHE A 153 18.08 -3.02 1.62
CA PHE A 153 16.64 -2.80 1.79
C PHE A 153 15.82 -3.73 0.91
N ILE A 154 16.28 -4.00 -0.32
CA ILE A 154 15.65 -4.93 -1.26
C ILE A 154 15.75 -6.38 -0.77
N GLU A 155 16.82 -6.73 -0.07
CA GLU A 155 17.02 -8.05 0.56
C GLU A 155 16.02 -8.36 1.69
N ASP A 156 15.27 -7.37 2.19
CA ASP A 156 14.24 -7.62 3.20
C ASP A 156 13.18 -8.59 2.62
N PRO A 157 12.83 -9.69 3.31
CA PRO A 157 11.89 -10.68 2.79
C PRO A 157 10.50 -10.11 2.48
N ARG A 158 10.14 -8.94 3.06
CA ARG A 158 8.87 -8.26 2.81
C ARG A 158 8.91 -7.37 1.57
N PHE A 159 10.08 -7.13 0.99
CA PHE A 159 10.24 -6.21 -0.15
C PHE A 159 9.44 -6.66 -1.37
N ALA A 160 9.31 -7.97 -1.61
CA ALA A 160 8.45 -8.49 -2.67
C ALA A 160 6.99 -8.02 -2.53
N LEU A 161 6.43 -8.08 -1.31
CA LEU A 161 5.09 -7.57 -1.01
C LEU A 161 5.01 -6.05 -1.11
N LEU A 162 6.08 -5.34 -0.77
CA LEU A 162 6.15 -3.88 -0.94
C LEU A 162 6.12 -3.46 -2.41
N LEU A 163 6.77 -4.23 -3.29
CA LEU A 163 6.69 -4.01 -4.74
C LEU A 163 5.30 -4.27 -5.30
N ASP A 164 4.62 -5.31 -4.82
CA ASP A 164 3.23 -5.56 -5.20
C ASP A 164 2.29 -4.44 -4.72
N LEU A 165 2.51 -3.92 -3.50
CA LEU A 165 1.79 -2.76 -2.99
C LEU A 165 2.05 -1.50 -3.84
N MET A 166 3.31 -1.23 -4.19
CA MET A 166 3.69 -0.11 -5.07
C MET A 166 3.01 -0.22 -6.44
N LYS A 167 2.92 -1.44 -6.99
CA LYS A 167 2.22 -1.69 -8.25
C LYS A 167 0.73 -1.40 -8.13
N ILE A 168 0.09 -1.84 -7.05
CA ILE A 168 -1.33 -1.62 -6.78
C ILE A 168 -1.64 -0.13 -6.65
N ASP A 169 -0.85 0.62 -5.88
CA ASP A 169 -0.95 2.08 -5.74
C ASP A 169 -0.80 2.77 -7.10
N ALA A 170 0.20 2.38 -7.90
CA ALA A 170 0.38 2.93 -9.24
C ALA A 170 -0.81 2.69 -10.18
N LEU A 171 -1.44 1.51 -10.10
CA LEU A 171 -2.64 1.19 -10.88
C LEU A 171 -3.86 2.01 -10.43
N ALA A 172 -4.03 2.19 -9.13
CA ALA A 172 -5.11 3.02 -8.56
C ALA A 172 -4.99 4.51 -8.96
N ALA A 173 -3.75 5.01 -9.05
CA ALA A 173 -3.43 6.37 -9.51
C ALA A 173 -3.36 6.50 -11.05
N GLY A 174 -4.31 5.89 -11.77
CA GLY A 174 -4.42 5.99 -13.23
C GLY A 174 -3.33 5.26 -14.02
N ALA A 175 -2.79 4.16 -13.47
CA ALA A 175 -1.70 3.38 -14.07
C ALA A 175 -0.46 4.22 -14.39
N ASN A 176 0.05 4.96 -13.40
CA ASN A 176 1.20 5.85 -13.53
C ASN A 176 2.41 5.13 -14.19
N PRO A 177 2.80 5.48 -15.43
CA PRO A 177 3.83 4.75 -16.17
C PRO A 177 5.22 4.82 -15.54
N GLU A 178 5.54 5.90 -14.84
CA GLU A 178 6.83 6.06 -14.17
C GLU A 178 6.94 5.13 -12.97
N LYS A 179 5.91 5.10 -12.10
CA LYS A 179 5.86 4.15 -10.97
C LYS A 179 5.92 2.71 -11.47
N LEU A 180 5.21 2.38 -12.55
CA LEU A 180 5.23 1.02 -13.12
C LEU A 180 6.61 0.62 -13.66
N ARG A 181 7.34 1.53 -14.34
CA ARG A 181 8.74 1.26 -14.74
C ARG A 181 9.65 1.03 -13.54
N GLN A 182 9.47 1.78 -12.45
CA GLN A 182 10.23 1.58 -11.22
C GLN A 182 9.94 0.22 -10.58
N VAL A 183 8.68 -0.22 -10.56
CA VAL A 183 8.30 -1.57 -10.11
C VAL A 183 9.05 -2.64 -10.92
N ASP A 184 9.07 -2.52 -12.25
CA ASP A 184 9.78 -3.48 -13.11
C ASP A 184 11.29 -3.49 -12.84
N PHE A 185 11.89 -2.31 -12.67
CA PHE A 185 13.30 -2.17 -12.31
C PHE A 185 13.63 -2.88 -10.99
N TYR A 186 12.88 -2.61 -9.92
CA TYR A 186 13.15 -3.24 -8.62
C TYR A 186 12.86 -4.75 -8.63
N ARG A 187 11.88 -5.20 -9.43
CA ARG A 187 11.59 -6.61 -9.62
C ARG A 187 12.75 -7.34 -10.33
N GLN A 188 13.37 -6.70 -11.32
CA GLN A 188 14.59 -7.23 -11.95
C GLN A 188 15.76 -7.28 -10.97
N ALA A 189 15.95 -6.24 -10.15
CA ALA A 189 16.99 -6.23 -9.11
C ALA A 189 16.79 -7.37 -8.10
N LEU A 190 15.55 -7.61 -7.65
CA LEU A 190 15.21 -8.70 -6.74
C LEU A 190 15.48 -10.09 -7.35
N LEU A 191 15.14 -10.28 -8.63
CA LEU A 191 15.47 -11.52 -9.35
C LEU A 191 16.98 -11.72 -9.50
N GLY A 192 17.74 -10.65 -9.69
CA GLY A 192 19.21 -10.68 -9.72
C GLY A 192 19.82 -11.25 -8.44
N ILE A 193 19.32 -10.85 -7.27
CA ILE A 193 19.74 -11.41 -5.97
C ILE A 193 19.48 -12.92 -5.92
N ALA A 194 18.25 -13.33 -6.27
CA ALA A 194 17.86 -14.74 -6.23
C ALA A 194 18.72 -15.62 -7.15
N HIS A 195 19.24 -15.07 -8.24
CA HIS A 195 20.16 -15.78 -9.14
C HIS A 195 21.59 -15.87 -8.58
N GLU A 196 22.10 -14.86 -7.87
CA GLU A 196 23.41 -14.90 -7.22
C GLU A 196 23.43 -15.89 -6.04
N ASP A 197 22.37 -15.95 -5.24
CA ASP A 197 22.24 -16.88 -4.10
C ASP A 197 22.17 -18.37 -4.53
N VAL A 198 21.68 -18.64 -5.75
CA VAL A 198 21.63 -20.01 -6.32
C VAL A 198 22.96 -20.41 -6.95
N GLN A 199 23.84 -19.45 -7.27
CA GLN A 199 25.10 -19.68 -7.98
C GLN A 199 26.34 -19.70 -7.09
N THR A 200 26.25 -19.49 -5.77
CA THR A 200 27.37 -19.75 -4.86
C THR A 200 27.68 -21.25 -4.80
N PRO A 201 28.81 -21.73 -5.35
CA PRO A 201 29.23 -23.12 -5.20
C PRO A 201 29.89 -23.32 -3.82
N GLU A 202 29.76 -24.53 -3.26
CA GLU A 202 30.65 -25.02 -2.19
C GLU A 202 32.14 -24.89 -2.54
#